data_AF-A0AAN8LFF3-F1
#
_entry.id   AF-A0AAN8LFF3-F1
#
_cell.length_a   1.000
_cell.length_b   1.000
_cell.length_c   1.000
_cell.angle_alpha   90.00
_cell.angle_beta   90.00
_cell.angle_gamma   90.00
#
_symmetry.space_group_name_H-M   'P 1'
#
loop_
_entity.id
_entity.type
_entity.pdbx_description
1 polymer ?
#
loop_
_entity_poly.entity_id
_entity_poly.type
_entity_poly.pdbx_seq_one_letter_code
_entity_poly.pdbx_strand_id
1 'polypeptide(L)'
;MGQSVPGGIKTIDMRDPAFRPLKLELAALDHAKPSRLDLLLDMPPAGQEVQMQHSWNNNDRSLNIFVKDDNKLVFHRHPVAQSTDAIRACIGYTRGLHVWEISWAMRQRGTHAVVGVATGDAPLHSVGYTALVGNNHESWGWDLGRNKLHHDGKNQPSKAYPAFLEPDETFLVPDSFLVVLDMDEGTLSYIVDGQYLGVAFRGLKGRKLYPVVSAVWGHCEIRIRYINGLDPEPLPLLELCRCSVRVALGRERLSDIHGLPLPASLKNYLLYQ
;
A
#
# COMPACT_ATOMS: atom_id res chain seq x y z
N MET A 1 -32.85 -8.30 -51.62
CA MET A 1 -33.04 -7.15 -50.70
C MET A 1 -32.69 -7.61 -49.30
N GLY A 2 -31.47 -7.33 -48.84
CA GLY A 2 -31.01 -7.73 -47.51
C GLY A 2 -31.37 -6.66 -46.49
N GLN A 3 -32.10 -7.03 -45.44
CA GLN A 3 -32.32 -6.18 -44.27
C GLN A 3 -31.15 -6.36 -43.30
N SER A 4 -30.42 -5.28 -43.05
CA SER A 4 -29.37 -5.19 -42.03
C SER A 4 -29.99 -4.86 -40.66
N VAL A 5 -29.67 -5.64 -39.64
CA VAL A 5 -29.99 -5.35 -38.24
C VAL A 5 -28.97 -4.35 -37.67
N PRO A 6 -29.38 -3.21 -37.07
CA PRO A 6 -28.42 -2.31 -36.42
C PRO A 6 -28.27 -2.70 -34.95
N GLY A 7 -27.23 -3.48 -34.64
CA GLY A 7 -26.77 -3.75 -33.28
C GLY A 7 -25.67 -2.77 -32.87
N GLY A 8 -26.04 -1.54 -32.49
CA GLY A 8 -25.12 -0.59 -31.87
C GLY A 8 -25.13 -0.76 -30.35
N ILE A 9 -24.00 -1.15 -29.76
CA ILE A 9 -23.81 -1.13 -28.31
C ILE A 9 -23.91 0.34 -27.86
N LYS A 10 -25.00 0.70 -27.17
CA LYS A 10 -25.16 2.03 -26.58
C LYS A 10 -24.11 2.19 -25.47
N THR A 11 -23.16 3.09 -25.67
CA THR A 11 -22.27 3.57 -24.61
C THR A 11 -23.13 4.26 -23.55
N ILE A 12 -23.16 3.69 -22.34
CA ILE A 12 -23.92 4.21 -21.20
C ILE A 12 -23.19 5.46 -20.68
N ASP A 13 -23.89 6.59 -20.61
CA ASP A 13 -23.34 7.81 -20.02
C ASP A 13 -23.47 7.75 -18.49
N MET A 14 -22.35 7.47 -17.83
CA MET A 14 -22.23 7.38 -16.37
C MET A 14 -22.44 8.73 -15.63
N ARG A 15 -22.80 9.80 -16.36
CA ARG A 15 -23.17 11.11 -15.79
C ARG A 15 -24.66 11.25 -15.51
N ASP A 16 -25.49 10.31 -15.95
CA ASP A 16 -26.93 10.36 -15.70
C ASP A 16 -27.22 10.26 -14.18
N PRO A 17 -28.00 11.20 -13.60
CA PRO A 17 -28.43 11.15 -12.20
C PRO A 17 -29.08 9.83 -11.77
N ALA A 18 -29.69 9.09 -12.71
CA ALA A 18 -30.30 7.79 -12.45
C ALA A 18 -29.29 6.71 -12.01
N PHE A 19 -28.02 6.82 -12.42
CA PHE A 19 -26.95 5.90 -12.02
C PHE A 19 -26.22 6.32 -10.74
N ARG A 20 -26.65 7.40 -10.07
CA ARG A 20 -26.03 7.87 -8.82
C ARG A 20 -25.99 6.80 -7.71
N PRO A 21 -27.04 5.98 -7.48
CA PRO A 21 -26.98 4.88 -6.51
C PRO A 21 -25.95 3.82 -6.90
N LEU A 22 -25.91 3.42 -8.17
CA LEU A 22 -24.94 2.45 -8.70
C LEU A 22 -23.50 2.99 -8.63
N LYS A 23 -23.30 4.29 -8.83
CA LYS A 23 -22.00 4.95 -8.68
C LYS A 23 -21.53 4.97 -7.22
N LEU A 24 -22.47 5.16 -6.28
CA LEU A 24 -22.18 5.09 -4.84
C LEU A 24 -21.87 3.65 -4.40
N GLU A 25 -22.58 2.65 -4.91
CA GLU A 25 -22.28 1.23 -4.68
C GLU A 25 -20.93 0.82 -5.29
N LEU A 26 -20.62 1.26 -6.51
CA LEU A 26 -19.34 0.98 -7.17
C LEU A 26 -18.18 1.66 -6.42
N ALA A 27 -18.39 2.89 -5.94
CA ALA A 27 -17.44 3.56 -5.07
C ALA A 27 -17.30 2.80 -3.73
N ALA A 28 -18.39 2.34 -3.12
CA ALA A 28 -18.32 1.56 -1.88
C ALA A 28 -17.55 0.23 -2.06
N LEU A 29 -17.66 -0.41 -3.22
CA LEU A 29 -16.87 -1.60 -3.58
C LEU A 29 -15.38 -1.29 -3.73
N ASP A 30 -15.01 -0.14 -4.32
CA ASP A 30 -13.60 0.28 -4.41
C ASP A 30 -12.97 0.56 -3.03
N HIS A 31 -13.78 0.88 -2.02
CA HIS A 31 -13.36 1.09 -0.62
C HIS A 31 -13.59 -0.14 0.27
N ALA A 32 -14.15 -1.22 -0.25
CA ALA A 32 -14.28 -2.47 0.48
C ALA A 32 -12.91 -3.13 0.59
N LYS A 33 -12.51 -3.48 1.80
CA LYS A 33 -11.25 -4.18 2.04
C LYS A 33 -11.30 -5.59 1.43
N PRO A 34 -10.33 -5.99 0.59
CA PRO A 34 -10.33 -7.33 0.00
C PRO A 34 -10.19 -8.44 1.05
N SER A 35 -10.87 -9.56 0.87
CA SER A 35 -10.84 -10.70 1.82
C SER A 35 -9.45 -11.29 2.02
N ARG A 36 -8.64 -11.38 0.95
CA ARG A 36 -7.22 -11.81 1.04
C ARG A 36 -6.40 -10.88 1.94
N LEU A 37 -6.71 -9.59 1.93
CA LEU A 37 -6.04 -8.60 2.77
C LEU A 37 -6.45 -8.75 4.24
N ASP A 38 -7.73 -8.98 4.52
CA ASP A 38 -8.18 -9.25 5.90
C ASP A 38 -7.52 -10.50 6.49
N LEU A 39 -7.43 -11.58 5.71
CA LEU A 39 -6.71 -12.78 6.15
C LEU A 39 -5.24 -12.48 6.43
N LEU A 40 -4.53 -11.83 5.51
CA LEU A 40 -3.11 -11.51 5.66
C LEU A 40 -2.85 -10.71 6.95
N LEU A 41 -3.71 -9.73 7.24
CA LEU A 41 -3.60 -8.86 8.42
C LEU A 41 -4.02 -9.53 9.74
N ASP A 42 -4.70 -10.68 9.68
CA ASP A 42 -5.07 -11.48 10.84
C ASP A 42 -4.00 -12.55 11.18
N MET A 43 -3.11 -12.87 10.24
CA MET A 43 -1.95 -13.71 10.50
C MET A 43 -0.94 -13.02 11.44
N PRO A 44 -0.21 -13.78 12.28
CA PRO A 44 0.91 -13.25 13.04
C PRO A 44 1.91 -12.55 12.10
N PRO A 45 2.43 -11.38 12.47
CA PRO A 45 3.37 -10.65 11.61
C PRO A 45 4.65 -11.46 11.39
N ALA A 46 5.28 -11.26 10.24
CA ALA A 46 6.54 -11.88 9.87
C ALA A 46 7.61 -11.67 10.95
N GLY A 47 8.42 -12.71 11.19
CA GLY A 47 9.51 -12.67 12.16
C GLY A 47 10.59 -11.64 11.81
N GLN A 48 11.43 -11.30 12.79
CA GLN A 48 12.44 -10.25 12.65
C GLN A 48 13.43 -10.50 11.49
N GLU A 49 13.82 -11.75 11.25
CA GLU A 49 14.71 -12.11 10.13
C GLU A 49 14.09 -11.75 8.78
N VAL A 50 12.82 -12.09 8.57
CA VAL A 50 12.08 -11.74 7.34
C VAL A 50 11.91 -10.22 7.24
N GLN A 51 11.60 -9.54 8.34
CA GLN A 51 11.52 -8.06 8.33
C GLN A 51 12.84 -7.42 7.90
N MET A 52 13.99 -7.96 8.32
CA MET A 52 15.31 -7.48 7.90
C MET A 52 15.60 -7.78 6.43
N GLN A 53 15.19 -8.93 5.89
CA GLN A 53 15.35 -9.23 4.47
C GLN A 53 14.57 -8.25 3.57
N HIS A 54 13.42 -7.79 4.05
CA HIS A 54 12.54 -6.84 3.35
C HIS A 54 12.81 -5.36 3.74
N SER A 55 13.92 -5.07 4.44
CA SER A 55 14.26 -3.72 4.90
C SER A 55 14.74 -2.81 3.77
N TRP A 56 15.15 -1.59 4.13
CA TRP A 56 15.80 -0.67 3.21
C TRP A 56 17.13 -1.21 2.68
N ASN A 57 17.41 -0.98 1.40
CA ASN A 57 18.63 -1.42 0.73
C ASN A 57 19.69 -0.33 0.78
N ASN A 58 20.74 -0.54 1.59
CA ASN A 58 21.82 0.44 1.72
C ASN A 58 22.69 0.59 0.46
N ASN A 59 22.57 -0.34 -0.50
CA ASN A 59 23.26 -0.29 -1.80
C ASN A 59 22.38 0.30 -2.92
N ASP A 60 21.11 0.60 -2.66
CA ASP A 60 20.16 1.09 -3.65
C ASP A 60 19.38 2.30 -3.11
N ARG A 61 20.09 3.43 -3.05
CA ARG A 61 19.68 4.66 -2.38
C ARG A 61 20.33 5.90 -2.99
N SER A 62 19.77 7.08 -2.71
CA SER A 62 20.52 8.34 -2.81
C SER A 62 21.75 8.30 -1.89
N LEU A 63 22.82 8.96 -2.33
CA LEU A 63 24.03 9.15 -1.52
C LEU A 63 23.79 9.99 -0.26
N ASN A 64 22.72 10.79 -0.22
CA ASN A 64 22.35 11.63 0.92
C ASN A 64 21.53 10.88 1.98
N ILE A 65 21.28 9.59 1.80
CA ILE A 65 20.59 8.71 2.75
C ILE A 65 21.57 7.64 3.22
N PHE A 66 21.46 7.17 4.46
CA PHE A 66 22.12 5.94 4.89
C PHE A 66 21.18 5.10 5.76
N VAL A 67 21.28 3.78 5.68
CA VAL A 67 20.55 2.87 6.58
C VAL A 67 21.31 2.80 7.90
N LYS A 68 20.63 2.95 9.04
CA LYS A 68 21.28 2.96 10.35
C LYS A 68 21.90 1.60 10.68
N ASP A 69 23.01 1.61 11.43
CA ASP A 69 23.72 0.39 11.79
C ASP A 69 23.07 -0.38 12.93
N ASP A 70 22.51 0.33 13.89
CA ASP A 70 21.76 -0.21 15.03
C ASP A 70 20.38 -0.74 14.64
N ASN A 71 19.78 -0.22 13.57
CA ASN A 71 18.47 -0.65 13.09
C ASN A 71 18.35 -0.56 11.56
N LYS A 72 18.53 -1.70 10.88
CA LYS A 72 18.45 -1.81 9.42
C LYS A 72 17.06 -1.53 8.83
N LEU A 73 16.03 -1.47 9.67
CA LEU A 73 14.68 -1.08 9.27
C LEU A 73 14.54 0.44 9.08
N VAL A 74 15.49 1.24 9.54
CA VAL A 74 15.43 2.69 9.55
C VAL A 74 16.55 3.26 8.69
N PHE A 75 16.20 4.19 7.80
CA PHE A 75 17.20 5.06 7.17
C PHE A 75 17.14 6.46 7.75
N HIS A 76 18.26 7.17 7.65
CA HIS A 76 18.42 8.57 8.00
C HIS A 76 18.80 9.37 6.76
N ARG A 77 18.21 10.56 6.59
CA ARG A 77 18.57 11.50 5.52
C ARG A 77 19.46 12.64 6.03
N HIS A 78 20.60 12.88 5.38
CA HIS A 78 21.45 14.03 5.65
C HIS A 78 20.72 15.37 5.36
N PRO A 79 21.01 16.45 6.09
CA PRO A 79 20.36 17.76 5.91
C PRO A 79 20.89 18.51 4.68
N VAL A 80 20.69 17.94 3.49
CA VAL A 80 21.13 18.53 2.22
C VAL A 80 20.01 19.42 1.68
N ALA A 81 20.34 20.70 1.47
CA ALA A 81 19.42 21.69 0.90
C ALA A 81 19.18 21.44 -0.59
N GLN A 82 17.99 21.81 -1.07
CA GLN A 82 17.61 21.69 -2.49
C GLN A 82 17.86 20.29 -3.07
N SER A 83 17.52 19.27 -2.29
CA SER A 83 17.69 17.87 -2.65
C SER A 83 16.45 17.08 -2.29
N THR A 84 16.01 16.22 -3.21
CA THR A 84 15.02 15.16 -2.95
C THR A 84 15.73 13.83 -3.07
N ASP A 85 15.56 12.98 -2.06
CA ASP A 85 16.35 11.75 -1.91
C ASP A 85 15.42 10.57 -1.65
N ALA A 86 15.67 9.46 -2.35
CA ALA A 86 14.88 8.25 -2.25
C ALA A 86 15.75 7.02 -1.99
N ILE A 87 15.09 5.96 -1.56
CA ILE A 87 15.69 4.66 -1.25
C ILE A 87 14.67 3.56 -1.51
N ARG A 88 15.12 2.44 -2.08
CA ARG A 88 14.31 1.24 -2.28
C ARG A 88 14.56 0.22 -1.18
N ALA A 89 13.57 -0.63 -0.93
CA ALA A 89 13.76 -1.83 -0.11
C ALA A 89 14.56 -2.90 -0.86
N CYS A 90 15.10 -3.89 -0.13
CA CYS A 90 15.92 -4.97 -0.68
C CYS A 90 15.17 -5.88 -1.65
N ILE A 91 13.90 -6.18 -1.35
CA ILE A 91 13.09 -7.12 -2.13
C ILE A 91 12.14 -6.37 -3.06
N GLY A 92 12.16 -6.75 -4.33
CA GLY A 92 11.20 -6.34 -5.34
C GLY A 92 10.24 -7.48 -5.64
N TYR A 93 8.95 -7.21 -5.59
CA TYR A 93 7.87 -8.18 -5.72
C TYR A 93 7.40 -8.29 -7.17
N THR A 94 7.03 -9.51 -7.58
CA THR A 94 6.57 -9.81 -8.95
C THR A 94 5.22 -10.53 -8.99
N ARG A 95 4.77 -11.06 -7.85
CA ARG A 95 3.53 -11.82 -7.64
C ARG A 95 3.15 -11.75 -6.16
N GLY A 96 1.92 -12.13 -5.83
CA GLY A 96 1.42 -12.19 -4.46
C GLY A 96 0.94 -10.85 -3.91
N LEU A 97 0.31 -10.94 -2.75
CA LEU A 97 -0.12 -9.79 -1.94
C LEU A 97 0.93 -9.54 -0.86
N HIS A 98 1.38 -8.30 -0.72
CA HIS A 98 2.41 -7.90 0.23
C HIS A 98 1.96 -6.68 1.02
N VAL A 99 2.21 -6.70 2.33
CA VAL A 99 1.91 -5.56 3.20
C VAL A 99 3.14 -5.19 4.01
N TRP A 100 3.44 -3.89 4.05
CA TRP A 100 4.44 -3.32 4.93
C TRP A 100 3.92 -2.06 5.58
N GLU A 101 4.40 -1.79 6.79
CA GLU A 101 4.19 -0.55 7.52
C GLU A 101 5.32 0.43 7.20
N ILE A 102 4.95 1.70 7.04
CA ILE A 102 5.88 2.82 7.04
C ILE A 102 5.63 3.62 8.31
N SER A 103 6.68 3.84 9.10
CA SER A 103 6.67 4.81 10.20
C SER A 103 7.49 6.02 9.80
N TRP A 104 6.81 7.16 9.63
CA TRP A 104 7.39 8.44 9.25
C TRP A 104 6.71 9.56 10.04
N ALA A 105 7.43 10.08 11.02
CA ALA A 105 6.96 11.16 11.89
C ALA A 105 6.45 12.35 11.07
N MET A 106 5.22 12.80 11.36
CA MET A 106 4.54 13.88 10.62
C MET A 106 5.39 15.16 10.57
N ARG A 107 6.05 15.49 11.69
CA ARG A 107 6.96 16.65 11.82
C ARG A 107 8.24 16.56 11.00
N GLN A 108 8.55 15.40 10.40
CA GLN A 108 9.74 15.14 9.59
C GLN A 108 9.43 14.94 8.10
N ARG A 109 8.23 15.34 7.63
CA ARG A 109 7.82 15.14 6.23
C ARG A 109 8.25 16.28 5.30
N GLY A 110 8.24 17.51 5.80
CA GLY A 110 8.57 18.68 5.00
C GLY A 110 7.58 18.92 3.85
N THR A 111 8.07 19.50 2.76
CA THR A 111 7.22 19.93 1.64
C THR A 111 6.83 18.80 0.70
N HIS A 112 7.58 17.70 0.65
CA HIS A 112 7.30 16.54 -0.21
C HIS A 112 7.71 15.27 0.52
N ALA A 113 6.71 14.50 0.96
CA ALA A 113 6.89 13.18 1.56
C ALA A 113 6.06 12.18 0.78
N VAL A 114 6.72 11.38 -0.05
CA VAL A 114 6.04 10.48 -0.99
C VAL A 114 6.38 9.04 -0.68
N VAL A 115 5.36 8.19 -0.62
CA VAL A 115 5.49 6.75 -0.32
C VAL A 115 4.82 5.93 -1.40
N GLY A 116 5.46 4.88 -1.89
CA GLY A 116 4.84 3.95 -2.83
C GLY A 116 5.78 2.86 -3.31
N VAL A 117 5.75 2.62 -4.63
CA VAL A 117 6.53 1.55 -5.27
C VAL A 117 7.23 2.05 -6.54
N ALA A 118 8.37 1.44 -6.87
CA ALA A 118 9.14 1.77 -8.06
C ALA A 118 9.77 0.53 -8.69
N THR A 119 10.12 0.61 -9.97
CA THR A 119 11.01 -0.33 -10.63
C THR A 119 12.47 -0.09 -10.19
N GLY A 120 13.37 -0.97 -10.63
CA GLY A 120 14.81 -0.80 -10.43
C GLY A 120 15.39 0.43 -11.17
N ASP A 121 14.72 0.88 -12.22
CA ASP A 121 15.19 1.96 -13.11
C ASP A 121 14.76 3.35 -12.63
N ALA A 122 13.86 3.44 -11.64
CA ALA A 122 13.44 4.73 -11.11
C ALA A 122 14.63 5.49 -10.48
N PRO A 123 14.79 6.80 -10.75
CA PRO A 123 15.85 7.60 -10.18
C PRO A 123 15.64 7.79 -8.67
N LEU A 124 16.73 7.74 -7.91
CA LEU A 124 16.67 7.86 -6.44
C LEU A 124 17.12 9.23 -5.91
N HIS A 125 17.41 10.18 -6.79
CA HIS A 125 17.79 11.53 -6.42
C HIS A 125 17.27 12.54 -7.44
N SER A 126 16.93 13.74 -6.98
CA SER A 126 16.67 14.91 -7.83
C SER A 126 17.13 16.18 -7.13
N VAL A 127 17.63 17.12 -7.92
CA VAL A 127 17.87 18.50 -7.48
C VAL A 127 16.53 19.19 -7.23
N GLY A 128 16.47 20.04 -6.20
CA GLY A 128 15.29 20.74 -5.74
C GLY A 128 14.38 19.89 -4.84
N TYR A 129 13.33 20.51 -4.32
CA TYR A 129 12.29 19.84 -3.55
C TYR A 129 11.12 19.45 -4.45
N THR A 130 10.94 18.15 -4.70
CA THR A 130 9.99 17.63 -5.67
C THR A 130 9.30 16.37 -5.15
N ALA A 131 8.14 16.02 -5.70
CA ALA A 131 7.57 14.67 -5.57
C ALA A 131 8.31 13.73 -6.52
N LEU A 132 9.48 13.23 -6.10
CA LEU A 132 10.36 12.40 -6.96
C LEU A 132 9.72 11.05 -7.30
N VAL A 133 9.23 10.32 -6.30
CA VAL A 133 8.45 9.10 -6.53
C VAL A 133 7.13 9.48 -7.20
N GLY A 134 6.81 8.86 -8.34
CA GLY A 134 5.64 9.18 -9.14
C GLY A 134 5.86 10.27 -10.21
N ASN A 135 7.05 10.87 -10.30
CA ASN A 135 7.37 11.90 -11.29
C ASN A 135 7.54 11.36 -12.73
N ASN A 136 7.71 10.04 -12.87
CA ASN A 136 7.91 9.36 -14.15
C ASN A 136 7.09 8.06 -14.21
N HIS A 137 7.21 7.33 -15.31
CA HIS A 137 6.52 6.05 -15.53
C HIS A 137 7.12 4.87 -14.76
N GLU A 138 8.27 5.05 -14.10
CA GLU A 138 8.98 4.01 -13.35
C GLU A 138 8.57 3.91 -11.88
N SER A 139 7.70 4.81 -11.41
CA SER A 139 7.28 4.86 -10.01
C SER A 139 5.83 5.33 -9.82
N TRP A 140 5.25 4.93 -8.69
CA TRP A 140 3.89 5.25 -8.25
C TRP A 140 3.95 5.66 -6.79
N GLY A 141 3.45 6.85 -6.45
CA GLY A 141 3.63 7.41 -5.12
C GLY A 141 2.45 8.23 -4.62
N TRP A 142 2.19 8.14 -3.31
CA TRP A 142 1.24 8.99 -2.60
C TRP A 142 2.01 10.08 -1.83
N ASP A 143 1.80 11.35 -2.20
CA ASP A 143 2.27 12.50 -1.44
C ASP A 143 1.37 12.68 -0.21
N LEU A 144 1.93 12.39 0.96
CA LEU A 144 1.23 12.37 2.23
C LEU A 144 0.77 13.76 2.68
N GLY A 145 1.49 14.82 2.29
CA GLY A 145 1.19 16.19 2.70
C GLY A 145 0.14 16.85 1.80
N ARG A 146 0.09 16.45 0.53
CA ARG A 146 -0.89 16.97 -0.45
C ARG A 146 -2.09 16.08 -0.67
N ASN A 147 -2.11 14.89 -0.07
CA ASN A 147 -3.12 13.86 -0.31
C ASN A 147 -3.30 13.59 -1.81
N LYS A 148 -2.18 13.45 -2.53
CA LYS A 148 -2.17 13.33 -4.01
C LYS A 148 -1.37 12.13 -4.49
N LEU A 149 -1.95 11.41 -5.45
CA LEU A 149 -1.31 10.31 -6.15
C LEU A 149 -0.57 10.83 -7.37
N HIS A 150 0.68 10.38 -7.51
CA HIS A 150 1.58 10.71 -8.60
C HIS A 150 2.03 9.43 -9.31
N HIS A 151 1.87 9.42 -10.63
CA HIS A 151 2.47 8.47 -11.55
C HIS A 151 2.60 9.18 -12.90
N ASP A 152 3.79 9.14 -13.50
CA ASP A 152 4.10 9.89 -14.70
C ASP A 152 3.74 11.40 -14.57
N GLY A 153 4.01 11.97 -13.38
CA GLY A 153 3.53 13.31 -12.99
C GLY A 153 4.02 14.48 -13.86
N LYS A 154 5.04 14.28 -14.70
CA LYS A 154 5.44 15.27 -15.73
C LYS A 154 4.41 15.39 -16.86
N ASN A 155 3.69 14.31 -17.12
CA ASN A 155 2.78 14.19 -18.26
C ASN A 155 1.32 14.05 -17.83
N GLN A 156 1.08 13.64 -16.57
CA GLN A 156 -0.26 13.36 -16.06
C GLN A 156 -0.59 14.20 -14.82
N PRO A 157 -1.85 14.68 -14.68
CA PRO A 157 -2.28 15.37 -13.49
C PRO A 157 -2.35 14.42 -12.30
N SER A 158 -1.97 14.93 -11.12
CA SER A 158 -2.14 14.23 -9.85
C SER A 158 -3.63 14.01 -9.52
N LYS A 159 -3.95 12.91 -8.85
CA LYS A 159 -5.32 12.61 -8.37
C LYS A 159 -5.40 12.75 -6.85
N ALA A 160 -6.50 13.28 -6.32
CA ALA A 160 -6.73 13.33 -4.87
C ALA A 160 -6.89 11.91 -4.31
N TYR A 161 -6.36 11.67 -3.10
CA TYR A 161 -6.47 10.40 -2.39
C TYR A 161 -6.35 10.59 -0.87
N PRO A 162 -7.28 10.07 -0.05
CA PRO A 162 -8.38 9.18 -0.44
C PRO A 162 -9.44 9.78 -1.37
N ALA A 163 -10.10 8.95 -2.18
CA ALA A 163 -11.03 9.42 -3.22
C ALA A 163 -12.32 10.04 -2.65
N PHE A 164 -12.62 9.80 -1.37
CA PHE A 164 -13.76 10.38 -0.66
C PHE A 164 -13.50 11.80 -0.13
N LEU A 165 -12.28 12.31 -0.22
CA LEU A 165 -11.98 13.69 0.22
C LEU A 165 -12.67 14.71 -0.65
N GLU A 166 -13.25 15.72 -0.01
CA GLU A 166 -13.68 16.93 -0.70
C GLU A 166 -12.47 17.76 -1.18
N PRO A 167 -12.60 18.60 -2.22
CA PRO A 167 -11.47 19.32 -2.83
C PRO A 167 -10.59 20.15 -1.89
N ASP A 168 -11.13 20.60 -0.76
CA ASP A 168 -10.46 21.42 0.25
C ASP A 168 -10.27 20.70 1.60
N GLU A 169 -10.63 19.42 1.66
CA GLU A 169 -10.45 18.60 2.85
C GLU A 169 -9.02 18.06 2.92
N THR A 170 -8.41 18.19 4.10
CA THR A 170 -7.05 17.66 4.36
C THR A 170 -7.15 16.38 5.16
N PHE A 171 -6.54 15.31 4.64
CA PHE A 171 -6.47 14.03 5.34
C PHE A 171 -5.14 13.91 6.06
N LEU A 172 -5.20 13.95 7.39
CA LEU A 172 -4.01 13.84 8.23
C LEU A 172 -3.56 12.38 8.31
N VAL A 173 -2.48 12.06 7.59
CA VAL A 173 -1.84 10.74 7.69
C VAL A 173 -1.06 10.67 9.02
N PRO A 174 -1.34 9.72 9.93
CA PRO A 174 -0.61 9.55 11.19
C PRO A 174 0.83 9.09 10.96
N ASP A 175 1.61 9.00 12.03
CA ASP A 175 3.03 8.63 11.95
C ASP A 175 3.26 7.23 11.37
N SER A 176 2.32 6.29 11.52
CA SER A 176 2.42 4.94 10.95
C SER A 176 1.17 4.55 10.18
N PHE A 177 1.37 3.93 9.02
CA PHE A 177 0.30 3.44 8.16
C PHE A 177 0.81 2.26 7.33
N LEU A 178 -0.11 1.51 6.73
CA LEU A 178 0.23 0.35 5.90
C LEU A 178 0.15 0.68 4.43
N VAL A 179 1.07 0.08 3.67
CA VAL A 179 1.09 0.03 2.23
C VAL A 179 0.77 -1.39 1.80
N VAL A 180 -0.13 -1.55 0.84
CA VAL A 180 -0.63 -2.83 0.36
C VAL A 180 -0.38 -2.92 -1.13
N LEU A 181 0.48 -3.85 -1.53
CA LEU A 181 0.79 -4.14 -2.93
C LEU A 181 0.25 -5.52 -3.28
N ASP A 182 -0.72 -5.57 -4.18
CA ASP A 182 -1.20 -6.80 -4.77
C ASP A 182 -0.62 -6.91 -6.18
N MET A 183 0.37 -7.77 -6.37
CA MET A 183 0.98 -8.01 -7.69
C MET A 183 0.14 -8.96 -8.55
N ASP A 184 -0.77 -9.73 -7.95
CA ASP A 184 -1.68 -10.62 -8.66
C ASP A 184 -2.78 -9.82 -9.33
N GLU A 185 -3.36 -8.84 -8.62
CA GLU A 185 -4.32 -7.86 -9.14
C GLU A 185 -3.66 -6.63 -9.78
N GLY A 186 -2.38 -6.43 -9.51
CA GLY A 186 -1.61 -5.31 -10.04
C GLY A 186 -2.09 -3.98 -9.49
N THR A 187 -2.34 -3.92 -8.18
CA THR A 187 -2.86 -2.74 -7.47
C THR A 187 -1.99 -2.32 -6.31
N LEU A 188 -1.94 -1.02 -6.04
CA LEU A 188 -1.35 -0.44 -4.83
C LEU A 188 -2.44 0.30 -4.06
N SER A 189 -2.51 0.08 -2.75
CA SER A 189 -3.49 0.67 -1.83
C SER A 189 -2.84 1.02 -0.49
N TYR A 190 -3.57 1.73 0.38
CA TYR A 190 -3.09 2.14 1.69
C TYR A 190 -4.13 1.89 2.78
N ILE A 191 -3.68 1.60 4.00
CA ILE A 191 -4.52 1.52 5.20
C ILE A 191 -4.00 2.51 6.23
N VAL A 192 -4.88 3.38 6.72
CA VAL A 192 -4.57 4.39 7.74
C VAL A 192 -5.54 4.20 8.90
N ASP A 193 -5.03 4.13 10.13
CA ASP A 193 -5.83 3.89 11.35
C ASP A 193 -6.82 2.71 11.23
N GLY A 194 -6.39 1.64 10.54
CA GLY A 194 -7.20 0.44 10.30
C GLY A 194 -8.21 0.55 9.16
N GLN A 195 -8.44 1.75 8.63
CA GLN A 195 -9.33 2.01 7.50
C GLN A 195 -8.62 1.78 6.16
N TYR A 196 -9.20 0.93 5.32
CA TYR A 196 -8.75 0.76 3.93
C TYR A 196 -9.22 1.95 3.09
N LEU A 197 -8.27 2.62 2.44
CA LEU A 197 -8.52 3.88 1.73
C LEU A 197 -8.89 3.69 0.25
N GLY A 198 -9.03 2.45 -0.20
CA GLY A 198 -9.30 2.09 -1.58
C GLY A 198 -8.05 1.89 -2.44
N VAL A 199 -8.25 1.57 -3.71
CA VAL A 199 -7.14 1.37 -4.67
C VAL A 199 -6.58 2.71 -5.13
N ALA A 200 -5.29 2.94 -4.90
CA ALA A 200 -4.58 4.13 -5.37
C ALA A 200 -4.11 3.99 -6.82
N PHE A 201 -3.51 2.85 -7.16
CA PHE A 201 -2.98 2.59 -8.51
C PHE A 201 -3.39 1.21 -9.02
N ARG A 202 -3.53 1.09 -10.34
CA ARG A 202 -3.82 -0.16 -11.07
C ARG A 202 -2.80 -0.32 -12.21
N GLY A 203 -2.73 -1.50 -12.81
CA GLY A 203 -1.87 -1.76 -13.98
C GLY A 203 -0.42 -2.10 -13.61
N LEU A 204 -0.21 -2.65 -12.41
CA LEU A 204 1.12 -3.00 -11.90
C LEU A 204 1.57 -4.43 -12.24
N LYS A 205 0.69 -5.27 -12.82
CA LYS A 205 1.00 -6.66 -13.19
C LYS A 205 2.18 -6.74 -14.16
N GLY A 206 2.94 -7.82 -14.07
CA GLY A 206 4.07 -8.10 -14.97
C GLY A 206 5.33 -7.26 -14.73
N ARG A 207 5.37 -6.51 -13.62
CA ARG A 207 6.52 -5.69 -13.21
C ARG A 207 7.23 -6.31 -12.01
N LYS A 208 8.46 -5.87 -11.76
CA LYS A 208 9.16 -6.07 -10.49
C LYS A 208 9.16 -4.75 -9.73
N LEU A 209 8.44 -4.69 -8.62
CA LEU A 209 8.20 -3.45 -7.87
C LEU A 209 8.77 -3.51 -6.46
N TYR A 210 9.53 -2.48 -6.11
CA TYR A 210 10.20 -2.31 -4.84
C TYR A 210 9.47 -1.25 -4.02
N PRO A 211 9.22 -1.47 -2.71
CA PRO A 211 8.87 -0.39 -1.80
C PRO A 211 9.88 0.75 -1.92
N VAL A 212 9.37 1.98 -2.01
CA VAL A 212 10.20 3.18 -2.16
C VAL A 212 9.56 4.36 -1.43
N VAL A 213 10.41 5.26 -0.94
CA VAL A 213 9.98 6.59 -0.47
C VAL A 213 10.91 7.66 -1.05
N SER A 214 10.41 8.89 -1.22
CA SER A 214 11.25 10.08 -1.44
C SER A 214 10.99 11.14 -0.39
N ALA A 215 12.06 11.68 0.19
CA ALA A 215 12.06 12.64 1.29
C ALA A 215 12.90 13.88 0.98
N VAL A 216 12.50 15.01 1.56
CA VAL A 216 13.20 16.30 1.45
C VAL A 216 13.65 16.87 2.80
N TRP A 217 13.17 16.30 3.91
CA TRP A 217 13.42 16.83 5.24
C TRP A 217 14.81 16.44 5.75
N GLY A 218 15.54 17.40 6.33
CA GLY A 218 16.85 17.11 6.93
C GLY A 218 16.68 16.33 8.24
N HIS A 219 17.49 15.30 8.45
CA HIS A 219 17.43 14.43 9.62
C HIS A 219 16.12 13.67 9.81
N CYS A 220 15.32 13.48 8.75
CA CYS A 220 14.19 12.56 8.84
C CYS A 220 14.70 11.13 8.97
N GLU A 221 14.04 10.37 9.85
CA GLU A 221 14.20 8.93 9.96
C GLU A 221 12.90 8.26 9.53
N ILE A 222 12.99 7.30 8.60
CA ILE A 222 11.83 6.55 8.11
C ILE A 222 12.07 5.07 8.32
N ARG A 223 11.15 4.43 9.03
CA ARG A 223 11.17 2.99 9.27
C ARG A 223 10.28 2.26 8.26
N ILE A 224 10.76 1.13 7.76
CA ILE A 224 9.93 0.12 7.08
C ILE A 224 9.82 -1.12 7.93
N ARG A 225 8.64 -1.70 8.03
CA ARG A 225 8.43 -3.00 8.68
C ARG A 225 7.53 -3.87 7.81
N TYR A 226 8.09 -4.93 7.24
CA TYR A 226 7.30 -5.90 6.51
C TYR A 226 6.31 -6.60 7.46
N ILE A 227 5.04 -6.66 7.07
CA ILE A 227 3.99 -7.27 7.88
C ILE A 227 3.84 -8.73 7.51
N ASN A 228 3.48 -9.03 6.27
CA ASN A 228 3.31 -10.38 5.74
C ASN A 228 3.14 -10.34 4.21
N GLY A 229 3.16 -11.53 3.61
CA GLY A 229 2.76 -11.73 2.22
C GLY A 229 1.93 -12.99 2.05
N LEU A 230 1.12 -13.02 1.00
CA LEU A 230 0.39 -14.20 0.54
C LEU A 230 0.74 -14.47 -0.92
N ASP A 231 1.13 -15.70 -1.21
CA ASP A 231 1.32 -16.15 -2.59
C ASP A 231 -0.04 -16.17 -3.35
N PRO A 232 -0.01 -16.15 -4.70
CA PRO A 232 -1.21 -16.24 -5.55
C PRO A 232 -1.99 -17.55 -5.43
N GLU A 233 -1.42 -18.56 -4.79
CA GLU A 233 -2.04 -19.87 -4.71
C GLU A 233 -3.31 -19.85 -3.83
N PRO A 234 -4.32 -20.67 -4.15
CA PRO A 234 -5.49 -20.82 -3.29
C PRO A 234 -5.05 -21.24 -1.90
N LEU A 235 -5.52 -20.51 -0.90
CA LEU A 235 -5.22 -20.85 0.49
C LEU A 235 -5.84 -22.21 0.84
N PRO A 236 -5.18 -23.02 1.66
CA PRO A 236 -5.75 -24.26 2.16
C PRO A 236 -7.12 -24.01 2.80
N LEU A 237 -8.08 -24.93 2.62
CA LEU A 237 -9.41 -24.81 3.23
C LEU A 237 -9.34 -24.55 4.74
N LEU A 238 -8.37 -25.15 5.41
CA LEU A 238 -8.13 -24.98 6.84
C LEU A 238 -7.81 -23.52 7.21
N GLU A 239 -7.07 -22.80 6.38
CA GLU A 239 -6.73 -21.38 6.55
C GLU A 239 -7.98 -20.50 6.37
N LEU A 240 -8.75 -20.78 5.31
CA LEU A 240 -10.01 -20.10 5.04
C LEU A 240 -11.03 -20.30 6.17
N CYS A 241 -11.15 -21.53 6.68
CA CYS A 241 -12.01 -21.83 7.83
C CYS A 241 -11.56 -21.07 9.08
N ARG A 242 -10.26 -21.04 9.39
CA ARG A 242 -9.74 -20.26 10.52
C ARG A 242 -10.08 -18.79 10.40
N CYS A 243 -9.83 -18.19 9.22
CA CYS A 243 -10.16 -16.79 8.95
C CYS A 243 -11.65 -16.53 9.15
N SER A 244 -12.51 -17.34 8.54
CA SER A 244 -13.96 -17.18 8.64
C SER A 244 -14.44 -17.23 10.10
N VAL A 245 -13.88 -18.13 10.92
CA VAL A 245 -14.22 -18.23 12.35
C VAL A 245 -13.75 -16.99 13.11
N ARG A 246 -12.51 -16.54 12.88
CA ARG A 246 -11.94 -15.37 13.57
C ARG A 246 -12.63 -14.06 13.18
N VAL A 247 -13.00 -13.90 11.91
CA VAL A 247 -13.80 -12.76 11.43
C VAL A 247 -15.19 -12.77 12.08
N ALA A 248 -15.85 -13.92 12.15
CA ALA A 248 -17.16 -14.04 12.79
C ALA A 248 -17.12 -13.76 14.31
N LEU A 249 -16.05 -14.18 14.99
CA LEU A 249 -15.83 -13.86 16.41
C LEU A 249 -15.49 -12.39 16.60
N GLY A 250 -14.69 -11.81 15.72
CA GLY A 250 -14.12 -10.48 15.90
C GLY A 250 -12.96 -10.49 16.91
N ARG A 251 -12.08 -9.49 16.80
CA ARG A 251 -10.82 -9.42 17.57
C ARG A 251 -11.03 -9.42 19.09
N GLU A 252 -12.10 -8.80 19.57
CA GLU A 252 -12.38 -8.69 21.01
C GLU A 252 -12.73 -10.02 21.68
N ARG A 253 -13.28 -10.97 20.92
CA ARG A 253 -13.77 -12.26 21.45
C ARG A 253 -12.84 -13.43 21.13
N LEU A 254 -11.60 -13.15 20.69
CA LEU A 254 -10.63 -14.21 20.41
C LEU A 254 -10.25 -14.98 21.69
N SER A 255 -10.24 -14.32 22.86
CA SER A 255 -10.07 -14.99 24.15
C SER A 255 -11.16 -16.02 24.46
N ASP A 256 -12.36 -15.82 23.92
CA ASP A 256 -13.52 -16.67 24.19
C ASP A 256 -13.44 -18.01 23.44
N ILE A 257 -12.46 -18.17 22.53
CA ILE A 257 -12.20 -19.43 21.81
C ILE A 257 -11.97 -20.59 22.79
N HIS A 258 -11.37 -20.33 23.96
CA HIS A 258 -11.20 -21.34 24.99
C HIS A 258 -12.53 -21.91 25.51
N GLY A 259 -13.61 -21.12 25.47
CA GLY A 259 -14.97 -21.52 25.87
C GLY A 259 -15.76 -22.28 24.81
N LEU A 260 -15.29 -22.33 23.56
CA LEU A 260 -15.99 -23.04 22.49
C LEU A 260 -15.97 -24.56 22.72
N PRO A 261 -17.01 -25.31 22.31
CA PRO A 261 -17.06 -26.77 22.41
C PRO A 261 -16.20 -27.43 21.31
N LEU A 262 -14.93 -27.03 21.21
CA LEU A 262 -13.96 -27.49 20.22
C LEU A 262 -12.79 -28.24 20.90
N PRO A 263 -12.20 -29.25 20.24
CA PRO A 263 -10.94 -29.87 20.66
C PRO A 263 -9.82 -28.85 20.87
N ALA A 264 -8.91 -29.12 21.81
CA ALA A 264 -7.79 -28.24 22.14
C ALA A 264 -6.89 -27.92 20.93
N SER A 265 -6.64 -28.91 20.07
CA SER A 265 -5.85 -28.72 18.84
C SER A 265 -6.48 -27.69 17.90
N LEU A 266 -7.82 -27.69 17.75
CA LEU A 266 -8.53 -26.71 16.93
C LEU A 266 -8.54 -25.33 17.58
N LYS A 267 -8.67 -25.24 18.91
CA LYS A 267 -8.58 -23.97 19.65
C LYS A 267 -7.20 -23.32 19.45
N ASN A 268 -6.14 -24.10 19.62
CA ASN A 268 -4.76 -23.64 19.43
C ASN A 268 -4.53 -23.19 17.98
N TYR A 269 -4.99 -23.98 17.01
CA TYR A 269 -4.92 -23.62 15.59
C TYR A 269 -5.63 -22.28 15.29
N LEU A 270 -6.82 -22.05 15.85
CA LEU A 270 -7.56 -20.79 15.70
C LEU A 270 -6.86 -19.61 16.40
N LEU A 271 -6.05 -19.86 17.41
CA LEU A 271 -5.32 -18.84 18.18
C LEU A 271 -3.89 -18.59 17.69
N TYR A 272 -3.42 -19.34 16.68
CA TYR A 272 -2.02 -19.39 16.27
C TYR A 272 -1.08 -19.83 17.42
N GLN A 273 -1.52 -20.81 18.22
CA GLN A 273 -0.78 -21.42 19.34
C GLN A 273 -0.39 -22.87 19.05
#